data_AF-A0A355BI30-F1
#
_entry.id   AF-A0A355BI30-F1
#
_cell.length_a   1.000
_cell.length_b   1.000
_cell.length_c   1.000
_cell.angle_alpha   90.00
_cell.angle_beta   90.00
_cell.angle_gamma   90.00
#
_symmetry.space_group_name_H-M   'P 1'
#
loop_
_entity.id
_entity.type
_entity.pdbx_description
1 polymer ?
#
loop_
_entity_poly.entity_id
_entity_poly.type
_entity_poly.pdbx_seq_one_letter_code
_entity_poly.pdbx_strand_id
1 'polypeptide(L)' 'MVLAEPQPTIEAAAAVVIDQATGKMVFSKQENVPMYPASLTKLMTTLLVAEKADWSHEVVIGKEVSFIGADASIAGLCE' A
#
# COMPACT_ATOMS: atom_id res chain seq x y z
N MET A 1 25.03 9.75 29.39
CA MET A 1 23.58 9.42 29.34
C MET A 1 23.04 10.02 28.06
N VAL A 2 22.77 9.21 27.04
CA VAL A 2 22.16 9.71 25.79
C VAL A 2 20.66 9.74 26.03
N LEU A 3 20.06 10.92 25.98
CA LEU A 3 18.61 11.08 26.06
C LEU A 3 18.02 10.48 24.79
N ALA A 4 17.04 9.59 24.92
CA ALA A 4 16.30 9.10 23.76
C ALA A 4 15.55 10.28 23.13
N GLU A 5 15.73 10.48 21.83
CA GLU A 5 14.97 11.47 21.07
C GLU A 5 13.46 11.21 21.23
N PRO A 6 12.64 12.25 21.45
CA PRO A 6 11.20 12.10 21.57
C PRO A 6 10.64 11.53 20.27
N GLN A 7 9.81 10.50 20.38
CA GLN A 7 9.14 9.89 19.22
C GLN A 7 8.15 10.87 18.58
N PRO A 8 7.97 10.84 17.25
CA PRO A 8 7.06 11.74 16.57
C PRO A 8 5.60 11.48 16.99
N THR A 9 4.89 12.55 17.31
CA THR A 9 3.43 12.49 17.49
C THR A 9 2.75 12.57 16.13
N ILE A 10 1.84 11.63 15.85
CA ILE A 10 1.10 11.56 14.58
C ILE A 10 -0.40 11.40 14.81
N GLU A 11 -1.19 11.93 13.87
CA GLU A 11 -2.65 11.85 13.87
C GLU A 11 -3.17 10.49 13.39
N ALA A 12 -2.41 9.77 12.56
CA ALA A 12 -2.83 8.49 11.98
C ALA A 12 -3.22 7.47 13.05
N ALA A 13 -4.29 6.70 12.82
CA ALA A 13 -4.77 5.69 13.76
C ALA A 13 -3.74 4.57 14.00
N ALA A 14 -3.08 4.12 12.93
CA ALA A 14 -1.99 3.16 12.98
C ALA A 14 -0.84 3.59 12.04
N ALA A 15 0.39 3.22 12.38
CA ALA A 15 1.58 3.46 11.59
C ALA A 15 2.72 2.52 11.99
N VAL A 16 3.62 2.28 11.04
CA VAL A 16 4.85 1.54 11.26
C VAL A 16 5.96 2.16 10.41
N VAL A 17 7.17 2.22 10.96
CA VAL A 17 8.38 2.55 10.21
C VAL A 17 9.39 1.44 10.44
N ILE A 18 9.93 0.92 9.34
CA ILE A 18 10.85 -0.20 9.33
C ILE A 18 12.14 0.26 8.65
N ASP A 19 13.26 -0.02 9.30
CA ASP A 19 14.57 0.09 8.67
C ASP A 19 14.67 -1.00 7.59
N GLN A 20 14.77 -0.59 6.33
CA GLN A 20 14.73 -1.51 5.19
C GLN A 20 15.89 -2.51 5.19
N ALA A 21 17.08 -2.11 5.64
CA ALA A 21 18.28 -2.94 5.58
C ALA A 21 18.29 -4.04 6.65
N THR A 22 17.75 -3.73 7.83
CA THR A 22 17.78 -4.62 9.01
C THR A 22 16.44 -5.29 9.29
N GLY A 23 15.35 -4.79 8.71
CA GLY A 23 13.98 -5.19 9.04
C GLY A 23 13.54 -4.74 10.44
N LYS A 24 14.35 -3.93 11.14
CA LYS A 24 14.03 -3.48 12.49
C LYS A 24 12.92 -2.42 12.44
N MET A 25 11.88 -2.63 13.24
CA MET A 25 10.89 -1.59 13.49
C MET A 25 11.50 -0.46 14.32
N VAL A 26 11.49 0.76 13.78
CA VAL A 26 12.06 1.95 14.44
C VAL A 26 10.99 2.86 15.05
N PHE A 27 9.74 2.73 14.59
CA PHE A 27 8.56 3.37 15.16
C PHE A 27 7.33 2.48 14.91
N SER A 28 6.41 2.45 15.87
CA SER A 28 5.15 1.74 15.74
C SER A 28 4.02 2.42 16.51
N LYS A 29 2.81 2.33 15.96
CA LYS A 29 1.55 2.72 16.57
C LYS A 29 0.49 1.76 16.04
N GLN A 30 -0.02 0.86 16.89
CA GLN A 30 -1.08 -0.10 16.54
C GLN A 30 -0.77 -0.92 15.27
N GLU A 31 0.50 -1.28 15.04
CA GLU A 31 0.97 -1.88 13.78
C GLU A 31 0.39 -3.27 13.49
N ASN A 32 -0.05 -3.99 14.52
CA ASN A 32 -0.64 -5.33 14.41
C ASN A 32 -2.18 -5.32 14.51
N VAL A 33 -2.81 -4.15 14.59
CA VAL A 33 -4.27 -4.03 14.61
C VAL A 33 -4.78 -4.11 13.17
N PRO A 34 -5.72 -5.01 12.83
CA PRO A 34 -6.30 -5.06 11.50
C PRO A 34 -6.99 -3.74 11.13
N MET A 35 -6.60 -3.17 9.99
CA MET A 35 -7.16 -1.93 9.42
C MET A 35 -7.61 -2.16 7.99
N TYR A 36 -8.63 -1.45 7.53
CA TYR A 36 -9.00 -1.48 6.11
C TYR A 36 -7.92 -0.76 5.28
N PRO A 37 -7.27 -1.46 4.33
CA PRO A 37 -6.11 -0.92 3.61
C PRO A 37 -6.48 0.12 2.54
N ALA A 38 -7.77 0.25 2.19
CA ALA A 38 -8.23 1.02 1.04
C ALA A 38 -7.38 0.71 -0.21
N SER A 39 -6.85 1.73 -0.89
CA SER A 39 -5.98 1.55 -2.07
C SER A 39 -4.63 0.90 -1.79
N LEU A 40 -4.18 0.73 -0.53
CA LEU A 40 -2.97 -0.06 -0.24
C LEU A 40 -3.12 -1.54 -0.65
N THR A 41 -4.36 -2.02 -0.82
CA THR A 41 -4.64 -3.34 -1.43
C THR A 41 -3.93 -3.53 -2.77
N LYS A 42 -3.73 -2.44 -3.53
CA LYS A 42 -3.05 -2.48 -4.83
C LYS A 42 -1.59 -2.92 -4.72
N LEU A 43 -0.92 -2.79 -3.57
CA LEU A 43 0.43 -3.34 -3.38
C LEU A 43 0.45 -4.87 -3.53
N MET A 44 -0.55 -5.56 -2.99
CA MET A 44 -0.67 -7.01 -3.16
C MET A 44 -0.99 -7.38 -4.62
N THR A 45 -1.88 -6.63 -5.27
CA THR A 45 -2.15 -6.81 -6.71
C THR A 45 -0.88 -6.64 -7.54
N THR A 46 -0.10 -5.60 -7.30
CA THR A 46 1.17 -5.35 -7.99
C THR A 46 2.16 -6.48 -7.75
N LEU A 47 2.27 -6.99 -6.53
CA LEU A 47 3.15 -8.12 -6.22
C LEU A 47 2.75 -9.37 -7.02
N LEU A 48 1.44 -9.69 -7.09
CA LEU A 48 0.94 -10.81 -7.88
C LEU A 48 1.24 -10.64 -9.37
N VAL A 49 1.03 -9.45 -9.93
CA VAL A 49 1.39 -9.16 -11.33
C VAL A 49 2.89 -9.36 -11.53
N ALA A 50 3.72 -8.82 -10.64
CA ALA A 50 5.17 -8.91 -10.77
C ALA A 50 5.69 -10.35 -10.72
N GLU A 51 5.10 -11.20 -9.88
CA GLU A 51 5.54 -12.58 -9.72
C GLU A 51 4.92 -13.56 -10.70
N LYS A 52 3.72 -13.29 -11.21
CA LYS A 52 2.89 -14.30 -11.88
C LYS A 52 2.45 -13.91 -13.30
N ALA A 53 2.40 -12.63 -13.63
CA ALA A 53 1.96 -12.22 -14.96
C ALA A 53 3.09 -12.35 -15.98
N ASP A 54 2.72 -12.63 -17.23
CA ASP A 54 3.60 -12.42 -18.37
C ASP A 54 3.58 -10.94 -18.73
N TRP A 55 4.72 -10.27 -18.54
CA TRP A 55 4.87 -8.84 -18.80
C TRP A 55 4.85 -8.48 -20.29
N SER A 56 4.99 -9.47 -21.19
CA SER A 56 4.82 -9.29 -22.63
C SER A 56 3.37 -9.45 -23.09
N HIS A 57 2.47 -9.86 -22.20
CA HIS A 57 1.08 -10.06 -22.51
C HIS A 57 0.34 -8.72 -22.68
N GLU A 58 -0.26 -8.52 -23.84
CA GLU A 58 -1.15 -7.39 -24.10
C GLU A 58 -2.52 -7.65 -23.47
N VAL A 59 -3.00 -6.69 -22.67
CA VAL A 59 -4.31 -6.74 -22.04
C VAL A 59 -5.26 -5.82 -22.79
N VAL A 60 -6.40 -6.35 -23.23
CA VAL A 60 -7.49 -5.56 -23.81
C VAL A 60 -8.38 -5.04 -22.69
N ILE A 61 -8.59 -3.73 -22.64
CA ILE A 61 -9.45 -3.10 -21.63
C ILE A 61 -10.91 -3.33 -22.00
N GLY A 62 -11.68 -3.90 -21.07
CA GLY A 62 -13.11 -4.09 -21.22
C GLY A 62 -13.94 -2.97 -20.60
N LYS A 63 -15.26 -3.03 -20.84
CA LYS A 63 -16.25 -2.04 -20.38
C LYS A 63 -16.30 -1.89 -18.86
N GLU A 64 -15.84 -2.90 -18.12
CA GLU A 64 -15.72 -2.87 -16.66
C GLU A 64 -14.81 -1.73 -16.16
N VAL A 65 -13.96 -1.15 -17.02
CA VAL A 65 -13.19 0.04 -16.69
C VAL A 65 -14.07 1.23 -16.29
N SER A 66 -15.34 1.25 -16.73
CA SER A 66 -16.33 2.27 -16.34
C SER A 66 -16.97 2.02 -14.98
N PHE A 67 -16.76 0.85 -14.35
CA PHE A 67 -17.33 0.48 -13.06
C PHE A 67 -16.52 1.10 -11.91
N ILE A 68 -16.49 2.43 -11.87
CA ILE A 68 -15.69 3.21 -10.94
C ILE A 68 -16.59 3.70 -9.79
N GLY A 69 -16.25 3.29 -8.56
CA GLY A 69 -16.87 3.86 -7.36
C GLY A 69 -16.41 5.31 -7.12
N ALA A 70 -17.24 6.12 -6.43
CA ALA A 70 -17.01 7.56 -6.28
C ALA A 70 -15.62 7.95 -5.76
N ASP A 71 -15.06 7.15 -4.83
CA ASP A 71 -13.77 7.43 -4.19
C ASP A 71 -12.65 6.47 -4.67
N ALA A 72 -12.84 5.81 -5.81
CA ALA A 72 -11.89 4.85 -6.32
C ALA A 72 -10.62 5.54 -6.87
N SER A 73 -9.45 5.03 -6.50
CA SER A 73 -8.21 5.39 -7.20
C SER A 73 -8.13 4.66 -8.55
N ILE A 74 -8.12 5.41 -9.65
CA ILE A 74 -8.12 4.90 -11.02
C ILE A 74 -6.74 5.02 -11.68
N ALA A 75 -6.45 4.14 -12.65
CA ALA A 75 -5.24 4.17 -13.47
C ALA A 75 -5.38 5.00 -14.76
N GLY A 76 -6.53 5.65 -14.97
CA GLY A 76 -6.80 6.49 -16.14
C GLY A 76 -7.02 5.71 -17.45
N LEU A 77 -7.39 4.43 -17.36
CA LEU A 77 -7.68 3.59 -18.52
C LEU A 77 -9.08 3.91 -19.08
N CYS A 78 -9.23 3.77 -20.39
CA CYS A 78 -10.51 3.83 -21.10
C CYS A 78 -10.64 2.61 -22.03
N GLU A 79 -11.88 2.31 -22.44
CA GLU A 79 -12.18 1.33 -23.49
C GLU A 79 -11.54 1.76 -24.83
#